data_AF-A0A1S3T7P0-F1
#
_entry.id   AF-A0A1S3T7P0-F1
#
_cell.length_a   1.000
_cell.length_b   1.000
_cell.length_c   1.000
_cell.angle_alpha   90.00
_cell.angle_beta   90.00
_cell.angle_gamma   90.00
#
_symmetry.space_group_name_H-M   'P 1'
#
loop_
_entity.id
_entity.type
_entity.pdbx_description
1 polymer ?
#
loop_
_entity_poly.entity_id
_entity_poly.type
_entity_poly.pdbx_seq_one_letter_code
_entity_poly.pdbx_strand_id
1 'polypeptide(L)'
;MAGALSHRQFQHQPPSSFSRLLLLLTLLPLTLASIAFVLQWRGGVTDPLTRWSPDQPQFPGMSFTDSTPSRRTSDCTNPLSQSLNPSFPYFRDWNFDFSPHLSPKICVTTSTSAGLEQTLPWIFYHKVIGVSSFLLFVEGKAALPNVTRVLESIPGVKVVFRTRELEEQQAKSRIWNETWLASFFYKPCNYELFVKQSLNMEMAIVMARDSGMDWIIHLDTDELMHPAGTPEYSLRQLLADVPGNVDMVIFPNYESSVERDDIREPFSEVSMFKKNYDHLPKDVYFGNYKESTRGNPNYFLTYGNGKSAARIQDHLRPNGAHRWHNYMKTPKEIKLEEAAVLHYTYTKFSDLTSRRDRCGCKPTKEDVKRCFMLDFDRSAFIIASTATEEEMLQWYRERIVWTDKALNTRLIRKGILTRIYAPMIIIQSLRESGVFSSVIAKATQTNLSKEKFLKSVDSSNSTRNSRSDMFSSRKFDAGRLSQATGRRILKVIDDSLPSAIPPLSPPNYDHADLIT
;
A
#
# COMPACT_ATOMS: atom_id res chain seq x y z
N MET A 1 -15.24 -103.95 4.14
CA MET A 1 -15.13 -104.76 2.90
C MET A 1 -14.90 -103.80 1.74
N ALA A 2 -14.06 -104.18 0.76
CA ALA A 2 -13.75 -103.44 -0.48
C ALA A 2 -13.18 -101.99 -0.31
N GLY A 3 -12.26 -101.51 -1.16
CA GLY A 3 -11.50 -102.18 -2.21
C GLY A 3 -10.76 -101.17 -3.13
N ALA A 4 -9.55 -101.54 -3.56
CA ALA A 4 -8.82 -101.05 -4.75
C ALA A 4 -8.55 -99.53 -4.97
N LEU A 5 -7.30 -99.14 -4.68
CA LEU A 5 -6.31 -98.53 -5.59
C LEU A 5 -6.77 -97.62 -6.78
N SER A 6 -6.21 -96.41 -6.85
CA SER A 6 -5.61 -95.89 -8.10
C SER A 6 -4.54 -94.81 -7.83
N HIS A 7 -3.50 -94.77 -8.68
CA HIS A 7 -2.37 -93.84 -8.59
C HIS A 7 -2.76 -92.38 -8.88
N ARG A 8 -2.07 -91.42 -8.23
CA ARG A 8 -1.73 -90.12 -8.85
C ARG A 8 -0.43 -89.54 -8.29
N GLN A 9 0.22 -88.71 -9.10
CA GLN A 9 1.64 -88.35 -9.01
C GLN A 9 1.96 -87.34 -7.91
N PHE A 10 3.21 -87.38 -7.42
CA PHE A 10 3.82 -86.25 -6.73
C PHE A 10 3.89 -85.04 -7.67
N GLN A 11 3.30 -83.92 -7.27
CA GLN A 11 3.62 -82.60 -7.81
C GLN A 11 4.24 -81.74 -6.71
N HIS A 12 5.50 -81.32 -6.93
CA HIS A 12 6.12 -80.26 -6.12
C HIS A 12 5.33 -78.96 -6.30
N GLN A 13 4.84 -78.38 -5.20
CA GLN A 13 4.34 -77.01 -5.22
C GLN A 13 5.51 -76.02 -5.36
N PRO A 14 5.43 -75.00 -6.23
CA PRO A 14 6.42 -73.94 -6.29
C PRO A 14 6.29 -73.00 -5.07
N PRO A 15 7.38 -72.34 -4.62
CA PRO A 15 7.35 -71.45 -3.47
C PRO A 15 6.47 -70.22 -3.72
N SER A 16 5.74 -69.80 -2.69
CA SER A 16 4.66 -68.81 -2.78
C SER A 16 5.14 -67.41 -3.17
N SER A 17 4.39 -66.77 -4.07
CA SER A 17 4.64 -65.41 -4.59
C SER A 17 4.82 -64.36 -3.49
N PHE A 18 4.16 -64.55 -2.35
CA PHE A 18 4.22 -63.66 -1.19
C PHE A 18 5.63 -63.45 -0.62
N SER A 19 6.45 -64.50 -0.57
CA SER A 19 7.83 -64.40 -0.06
C SER A 19 8.69 -63.50 -0.94
N ARG A 20 8.54 -63.61 -2.27
CA ARG A 20 9.28 -62.78 -3.24
C ARG A 20 8.84 -61.31 -3.18
N LEU A 21 7.55 -61.05 -3.00
CA LEU A 21 7.03 -59.69 -2.86
C LEU A 21 7.56 -59.00 -1.59
N LEU A 22 7.58 -59.71 -0.46
CA LEU A 22 8.12 -59.16 0.80
C LEU A 22 9.63 -58.90 0.73
N LEU A 23 10.38 -59.79 0.06
CA LEU A 23 11.81 -59.59 -0.21
C LEU A 23 12.04 -58.35 -1.08
N LEU A 24 11.21 -58.13 -2.11
CA LEU A 24 11.32 -56.97 -3.00
C LEU A 24 11.00 -55.67 -2.26
N LEU A 25 9.93 -55.65 -1.47
CA LEU A 25 9.49 -54.49 -0.68
C LEU A 25 10.47 -54.11 0.45
N THR A 26 11.38 -54.99 0.84
CA THR A 26 12.40 -54.70 1.87
C THR A 26 13.77 -54.38 1.26
N LEU A 27 14.23 -55.17 0.29
CA LEU A 27 15.53 -54.94 -0.36
C LEU A 27 15.54 -53.69 -1.24
N LEU A 28 14.47 -53.39 -1.98
CA LEU A 28 14.43 -52.24 -2.89
C LEU A 28 14.60 -50.88 -2.18
N PRO A 29 13.86 -50.54 -1.10
CA PRO A 29 14.10 -49.29 -0.38
C PRO A 29 15.45 -49.26 0.33
N LEU A 30 15.95 -50.40 0.83
CA LEU A 30 17.28 -50.47 1.47
C LEU A 30 18.41 -50.24 0.48
N THR A 31 18.35 -50.81 -0.74
CA THR A 31 19.37 -50.57 -1.77
C THR A 31 19.30 -49.14 -2.31
N LEU A 32 18.10 -48.59 -2.53
CA LEU A 32 17.93 -47.18 -2.92
C LEU A 32 18.47 -46.21 -1.87
N ALA A 33 18.18 -46.43 -0.57
CA ALA A 33 18.74 -45.64 0.52
C ALA A 33 20.27 -45.75 0.60
N SER A 34 20.82 -46.95 0.41
CA SER A 34 22.28 -47.17 0.39
C SER A 34 22.95 -46.44 -0.78
N ILE A 35 22.34 -46.47 -1.97
CA ILE A 35 22.84 -45.76 -3.15
C ILE A 35 22.77 -44.25 -2.94
N ALA A 36 21.65 -43.72 -2.44
CA ALA A 36 21.51 -42.29 -2.12
C ALA A 36 22.54 -41.82 -1.10
N PHE A 37 22.80 -42.60 -0.05
CA PHE A 37 23.83 -42.32 0.94
C PHE A 37 25.23 -42.27 0.33
N VAL A 38 25.59 -43.24 -0.53
CA VAL A 38 26.90 -43.26 -1.23
C VAL A 38 27.06 -42.09 -2.21
N LEU A 39 25.98 -41.71 -2.91
CA LEU A 39 25.97 -40.56 -3.83
C LEU A 39 26.11 -39.21 -3.10
N GLN A 40 25.49 -39.07 -1.92
CA GLN A 40 25.68 -37.90 -1.06
C GLN A 40 27.09 -37.88 -0.44
N TRP A 41 27.58 -39.02 0.05
CA TRP A 41 28.90 -39.15 0.68
C TRP A 41 30.08 -38.88 -0.27
N ARG A 42 29.92 -39.17 -1.57
CA ARG A 42 30.95 -38.93 -2.59
C ARG A 42 30.91 -37.54 -3.25
N GLY A 43 30.06 -36.63 -2.77
CA GLY A 43 30.08 -35.24 -3.20
C GLY A 43 29.61 -35.03 -4.64
N GLY A 44 28.35 -35.37 -4.92
CA GLY A 44 27.62 -34.89 -6.11
C GLY A 44 28.09 -35.48 -7.44
N VAL A 45 27.40 -36.53 -7.92
CA VAL A 45 27.55 -36.96 -9.32
C VAL A 45 27.02 -35.87 -10.24
N THR A 46 27.86 -35.40 -11.15
CA THR A 46 27.51 -34.42 -12.18
C THR A 46 26.60 -35.03 -13.23
N ASP A 47 25.46 -34.39 -13.49
CA ASP A 47 24.50 -34.79 -14.53
C ASP A 47 25.11 -34.54 -15.93
N PRO A 48 25.25 -35.56 -16.80
CA PRO A 48 25.79 -35.41 -18.15
C PRO A 48 25.02 -34.41 -19.04
N LEU A 49 23.76 -34.09 -18.72
CA LEU A 49 22.93 -33.18 -19.52
C LEU A 49 23.28 -31.69 -19.34
N THR A 50 24.08 -31.33 -18.33
CA THR A 50 24.48 -29.92 -18.11
C THR A 50 25.65 -29.45 -18.97
N ARG A 51 26.25 -30.33 -19.79
CA ARG A 51 27.51 -30.02 -20.50
C ARG A 51 27.37 -29.07 -21.70
N TRP A 52 26.17 -28.95 -22.29
CA TRP A 52 25.92 -28.15 -23.50
C TRP A 52 24.85 -27.05 -23.26
N SER A 53 25.20 -26.08 -22.43
CA SER A 53 24.70 -24.70 -22.59
C SER A 53 25.72 -23.75 -21.96
N PRO A 54 26.21 -22.70 -22.66
CA PRO A 54 26.84 -21.59 -21.98
C PRO A 54 25.78 -20.84 -21.15
N ASP A 55 26.26 -20.13 -20.12
CA ASP A 55 25.53 -19.20 -19.26
C ASP A 55 24.47 -19.81 -18.31
N GLN A 56 24.90 -20.09 -17.07
CA GLN A 56 24.06 -20.03 -15.88
C GLN A 56 24.68 -19.10 -14.81
N PRO A 57 23.87 -18.37 -14.04
CA PRO A 57 24.35 -17.28 -13.18
C PRO A 57 24.89 -17.78 -11.83
N GLN A 58 25.96 -17.12 -11.37
CA GLN A 58 26.65 -17.41 -10.12
C GLN A 58 25.84 -16.96 -8.90
N PHE A 59 25.87 -17.74 -7.80
CA PHE A 59 25.33 -17.30 -6.50
C PHE A 59 26.13 -16.09 -5.97
N PRO A 60 25.47 -15.03 -5.45
CA PRO A 60 26.19 -13.88 -4.91
C PRO A 60 26.97 -14.26 -3.64
N GLY A 61 28.30 -14.08 -3.66
CA GLY A 61 29.13 -14.19 -2.44
C GLY A 61 30.45 -14.95 -2.58
N MET A 62 30.71 -15.69 -3.67
CA MET A 62 32.01 -16.36 -3.90
C MET A 62 32.81 -15.73 -5.04
N SER A 63 33.51 -14.64 -4.73
CA SER A 63 34.64 -14.16 -5.54
C SER A 63 35.94 -14.75 -4.98
N PHE A 64 36.49 -15.77 -5.65
CA PHE A 64 37.85 -16.21 -5.40
C PHE A 64 38.82 -15.31 -6.18
N THR A 65 39.51 -14.42 -5.47
CA THR A 65 40.70 -13.71 -5.98
C THR A 65 41.86 -13.95 -5.05
N ASP A 66 42.95 -14.49 -5.60
CA ASP A 66 44.16 -14.82 -4.85
C ASP A 66 44.74 -13.60 -4.13
N SER A 67 44.82 -13.68 -2.80
CA SER A 67 45.63 -12.77 -2.00
C SER A 67 46.11 -13.45 -0.71
N THR A 68 47.35 -13.16 -0.34
CA THR A 68 48.12 -13.81 0.74
C THR A 68 47.51 -13.59 2.14
N PRO A 69 47.62 -14.57 3.06
CA PRO A 69 46.94 -14.52 4.34
C PRO A 69 47.65 -13.61 5.36
N SER A 70 47.19 -12.37 5.49
CA SER A 70 47.52 -11.56 6.68
C SER A 70 46.65 -12.01 7.87
N ARG A 71 47.26 -12.52 8.93
CA ARG A 71 46.56 -12.89 10.16
C ARG A 71 45.99 -11.63 10.82
N ARG A 72 44.66 -11.52 10.89
CA ARG A 72 43.96 -10.74 11.92
C ARG A 72 42.96 -11.63 12.63
N THR A 73 43.16 -11.79 13.93
CA THR A 73 42.28 -12.52 14.84
C THR A 73 40.98 -11.73 15.02
N SER A 74 39.87 -12.27 14.53
CA SER A 74 38.54 -11.69 14.76
C SER A 74 37.96 -12.18 16.09
N ASP A 75 38.10 -11.40 17.15
CA ASP A 75 37.36 -11.64 18.39
C ASP A 75 35.86 -11.39 18.15
N CYS A 76 35.05 -12.45 18.27
CA CYS A 76 33.61 -12.42 18.05
C CYS A 76 32.84 -11.92 19.28
N THR A 77 33.12 -10.69 19.75
CA THR A 77 32.47 -10.11 20.93
C THR A 77 31.75 -8.79 20.64
N ASN A 78 30.74 -8.83 19.75
CA ASN A 78 29.47 -8.06 19.82
C ASN A 78 28.68 -8.14 18.49
N PRO A 79 27.63 -8.99 18.38
CA PRO A 79 26.79 -9.04 17.17
C PRO A 79 25.77 -7.88 17.06
N LEU A 80 25.84 -6.87 17.94
CA LEU A 80 24.87 -5.76 18.03
C LEU A 80 25.45 -4.38 17.63
N SER A 81 26.69 -4.29 17.15
CA SER A 81 27.34 -3.01 16.80
C SER A 81 27.56 -2.79 15.30
N GLN A 82 27.10 -3.68 14.42
CA GLN A 82 26.98 -3.38 12.99
C GLN A 82 25.63 -2.72 12.75
N SER A 83 25.63 -1.50 12.23
CA SER A 83 24.39 -0.80 11.86
C SER A 83 23.70 -1.55 10.72
N LEU A 84 22.62 -2.26 11.04
CA LEU A 84 21.70 -2.84 10.07
C LEU A 84 20.93 -1.71 9.37
N ASN A 85 21.61 -0.96 8.52
CA ASN A 85 20.98 -0.06 7.56
C ASN A 85 20.54 -0.91 6.38
N PRO A 86 19.24 -1.22 6.20
CA PRO A 86 18.78 -1.84 4.96
C PRO A 86 19.06 -0.89 3.80
N SER A 87 20.01 -1.27 2.95
CA SER A 87 20.40 -0.48 1.77
C SER A 87 19.37 -0.70 0.66
N PHE A 88 18.34 0.14 0.61
CA PHE A 88 17.41 0.11 -0.51
C PHE A 88 18.07 0.73 -1.75
N PRO A 89 17.82 0.20 -2.97
CA PRO A 89 18.54 0.63 -4.18
C PRO A 89 18.47 2.14 -4.42
N TYR A 90 17.32 2.74 -4.15
CA TYR A 90 17.01 4.16 -4.40
C TYR A 90 17.12 5.05 -3.15
N PHE A 91 17.56 4.51 -2.01
CA PHE A 91 17.70 5.26 -0.75
C PHE A 91 19.07 5.00 -0.13
N ARG A 92 19.98 5.95 -0.31
CA ARG A 92 21.38 5.89 0.15
C ARG A 92 21.71 7.17 0.90
N ASP A 93 22.49 7.05 1.98
CA ASP A 93 22.93 8.20 2.80
C ASP A 93 21.79 9.14 3.23
N TRP A 94 20.62 8.55 3.54
CA TRP A 94 19.36 9.23 3.88
C TRP A 94 18.77 10.13 2.78
N ASN A 95 19.28 10.00 1.55
CA ASN A 95 18.82 10.70 0.36
C ASN A 95 18.18 9.72 -0.64
N PHE A 96 17.21 10.21 -1.40
CA PHE A 96 16.59 9.46 -2.48
C PHE A 96 17.30 9.75 -3.80
N ASP A 97 17.72 8.71 -4.51
CA ASP A 97 18.25 8.87 -5.86
C ASP A 97 17.09 9.06 -6.84
N PHE A 98 16.93 10.31 -7.30
CA PHE A 98 15.97 10.70 -8.34
C PHE A 98 16.63 10.83 -9.73
N SER A 99 17.78 10.18 -9.95
CA SER A 99 18.51 10.27 -11.23
C SER A 99 17.58 10.09 -12.43
N PRO A 100 17.56 11.03 -13.39
CA PRO A 100 16.58 11.06 -14.48
C PRO A 100 16.70 9.87 -15.45
N HIS A 101 17.78 9.10 -15.35
CA HIS A 101 18.07 7.88 -16.09
C HIS A 101 17.41 6.62 -15.51
N LEU A 102 16.89 6.66 -14.29
CA LEU A 102 16.23 5.51 -13.67
C LEU A 102 14.88 5.24 -14.38
N SER A 103 14.79 4.09 -15.06
CA SER A 103 13.57 3.58 -15.68
C SER A 103 13.06 2.32 -14.95
N PRO A 104 11.77 1.97 -15.11
CA PRO A 104 10.70 2.86 -15.55
C PRO A 104 10.38 3.94 -14.50
N LYS A 105 9.94 5.11 -14.95
CA LYS A 105 9.41 6.20 -14.12
C LYS A 105 7.97 5.89 -13.71
N ILE A 106 7.74 5.83 -12.40
CA ILE A 106 6.45 5.45 -11.83
C ILE A 106 5.80 6.67 -11.18
N CYS A 107 4.54 6.90 -11.55
CA CYS A 107 3.68 7.91 -10.97
C CYS A 107 2.59 7.26 -10.13
N VAL A 108 2.37 7.76 -8.91
CA VAL A 108 1.18 7.45 -8.12
C VAL A 108 0.25 8.66 -8.13
N THR A 109 -1.05 8.42 -8.30
CA THR A 109 -2.10 9.42 -8.10
C THR A 109 -3.00 9.01 -6.94
N THR A 110 -3.43 9.97 -6.14
CA THR A 110 -4.31 9.73 -4.98
C THR A 110 -5.22 10.91 -4.72
N SER A 111 -6.38 10.65 -4.10
CA SER A 111 -7.27 11.69 -3.56
C SER A 111 -7.29 11.55 -2.05
N THR A 112 -6.89 12.57 -1.30
CA THR A 112 -6.73 12.45 0.15
C THR A 112 -7.15 13.68 0.94
N SER A 113 -7.69 13.42 2.13
CA SER A 113 -8.00 14.41 3.16
C SER A 113 -7.16 14.24 4.44
N ALA A 114 -6.18 13.33 4.41
CA ALA A 114 -5.38 12.96 5.57
C ALA A 114 -4.24 13.95 5.87
N GLY A 115 -3.81 14.04 7.13
CA GLY A 115 -2.69 14.89 7.52
C GLY A 115 -1.32 14.28 7.26
N LEU A 116 -0.27 14.96 7.72
CA LEU A 116 1.14 14.54 7.57
C LEU A 116 1.43 13.21 8.29
N GLU A 117 0.68 12.90 9.35
CA GLU A 117 0.79 11.66 10.13
C GLU A 117 0.55 10.39 9.31
N GLN A 118 -0.23 10.49 8.23
CA GLN A 118 -0.55 9.38 7.33
C GLN A 118 0.15 9.55 5.97
N THR A 119 0.18 10.78 5.44
CA THR A 119 0.72 11.05 4.10
C THR A 119 2.25 10.93 4.04
N LEU A 120 3.01 11.35 5.07
CA LEU A 120 4.47 11.25 5.01
C LEU A 120 4.98 9.80 5.02
N PRO A 121 4.54 8.90 5.93
CA PRO A 121 4.88 7.47 5.86
C PRO A 121 4.53 6.85 4.50
N TRP A 122 3.36 7.18 3.97
CA TRP A 122 2.87 6.66 2.68
C TRP A 122 3.71 7.12 1.49
N ILE A 123 4.04 8.43 1.39
CA ILE A 123 4.90 8.96 0.30
C ILE A 123 6.29 8.32 0.37
N PHE A 124 6.92 8.35 1.55
CA PHE A 124 8.31 7.92 1.68
C PHE A 124 8.49 6.41 1.56
N TYR A 125 7.54 5.59 2.03
CA TYR A 125 7.52 4.16 1.73
C TYR A 125 7.51 3.90 0.21
N HIS A 126 6.60 4.56 -0.51
CA HIS A 126 6.50 4.39 -1.96
C HIS A 126 7.76 4.89 -2.70
N LYS A 127 8.42 5.94 -2.22
CA LYS A 127 9.73 6.37 -2.73
C LYS A 127 10.83 5.33 -2.50
N VAL A 128 10.90 4.70 -1.33
CA VAL A 128 11.88 3.65 -1.02
C VAL A 128 11.78 2.47 -2.01
N ILE A 129 10.57 2.03 -2.36
CA ILE A 129 10.36 0.94 -3.33
C ILE A 129 10.41 1.39 -4.80
N GLY A 130 10.74 2.65 -5.08
CA GLY A 130 11.09 3.15 -6.42
C GLY A 130 10.09 4.11 -7.09
N VAL A 131 9.01 4.55 -6.44
CA VAL A 131 8.08 5.54 -7.01
C VAL A 131 8.75 6.92 -7.09
N SER A 132 8.84 7.48 -8.29
CA SER A 132 9.45 8.80 -8.52
C SER A 132 8.49 9.95 -8.24
N SER A 133 7.25 9.85 -8.73
CA SER A 133 6.31 10.98 -8.84
C SER A 133 4.98 10.73 -8.14
N PHE A 134 4.40 11.78 -7.55
CA PHE A 134 3.14 11.72 -6.82
C PHE A 134 2.23 12.89 -7.23
N LEU A 135 1.00 12.58 -7.62
CA LEU A 135 -0.06 13.53 -7.93
C LEU A 135 -1.10 13.47 -6.80
N LEU A 136 -1.02 14.42 -5.86
CA LEU A 136 -1.85 14.43 -4.66
C LEU A 136 -3.02 15.40 -4.84
N PHE A 137 -4.22 14.88 -5.05
CA PHE A 137 -5.45 15.68 -5.04
C PHE A 137 -5.88 15.86 -3.58
N VAL A 138 -5.77 17.09 -3.07
CA VAL A 138 -5.91 17.39 -1.63
C VAL A 138 -7.20 18.12 -1.29
N GLU A 139 -7.80 17.70 -0.18
CA GLU A 139 -8.95 18.35 0.47
C GLU A 139 -8.81 18.26 2.01
N GLY A 140 -9.72 18.86 2.78
CA GLY A 140 -9.74 18.71 4.25
C GLY A 140 -8.39 19.05 4.92
N LYS A 141 -7.86 18.14 5.76
CA LYS A 141 -6.56 18.36 6.44
C LYS A 141 -5.39 18.39 5.46
N ALA A 142 -5.46 17.63 4.37
CA ALA A 142 -4.39 17.57 3.37
C ALA A 142 -4.19 18.91 2.65
N ALA A 143 -5.26 19.71 2.52
CA ALA A 143 -5.26 21.03 1.88
C ALA A 143 -4.85 22.20 2.80
N LEU A 144 -4.59 21.95 4.10
CA LEU A 144 -4.21 23.03 5.02
C LEU A 144 -2.83 23.61 4.65
N PRO A 145 -2.61 24.94 4.71
CA PRO A 145 -1.37 25.57 4.24
C PRO A 145 -0.08 25.08 4.92
N ASN A 146 -0.16 24.62 6.17
CA ASN A 146 0.98 24.02 6.88
C ASN A 146 1.27 22.57 6.46
N VAL A 147 0.27 21.86 5.91
CA VAL A 147 0.40 20.50 5.38
C VAL A 147 0.89 20.54 3.94
N THR A 148 0.23 21.31 3.08
CA THR A 148 0.61 21.44 1.65
C THR A 148 2.02 21.95 1.47
N ARG A 149 2.45 22.96 2.24
CA ARG A 149 3.84 23.45 2.26
C ARG A 149 4.88 22.35 2.52
N VAL A 150 4.56 21.38 3.37
CA VAL A 150 5.44 20.24 3.64
C VAL A 150 5.40 19.27 2.45
N LEU A 151 4.22 18.95 1.91
CA LEU A 151 4.06 18.07 0.75
C LEU A 151 4.78 18.61 -0.50
N GLU A 152 4.61 19.90 -0.81
CA GLU A 152 5.26 20.60 -1.94
C GLU A 152 6.79 20.70 -1.78
N SER A 153 7.32 20.59 -0.56
CA SER A 153 8.77 20.57 -0.32
C SER A 153 9.43 19.23 -0.66
N ILE A 154 8.65 18.18 -0.91
CA ILE A 154 9.13 16.84 -1.21
C ILE A 154 9.36 16.71 -2.74
N PRO A 155 10.58 16.40 -3.21
CA PRO A 155 10.85 16.25 -4.63
C PRO A 155 9.93 15.22 -5.30
N GLY A 156 9.41 15.56 -6.48
CA GLY A 156 8.49 14.70 -7.24
C GLY A 156 7.05 14.67 -6.72
N VAL A 157 6.70 15.44 -5.69
CA VAL A 157 5.30 15.60 -5.24
C VAL A 157 4.69 16.84 -5.90
N LYS A 158 3.55 16.67 -6.56
CA LYS A 158 2.70 17.75 -7.07
C LYS A 158 1.37 17.72 -6.33
N VAL A 159 1.07 18.83 -5.64
CA VAL A 159 -0.22 19.02 -4.95
C VAL A 159 -1.21 19.65 -5.92
N VAL A 160 -2.44 19.14 -5.93
CA VAL A 160 -3.56 19.65 -6.72
C VAL A 160 -4.72 19.93 -5.77
N PHE A 161 -5.07 21.20 -5.60
CA PHE A 161 -6.14 21.62 -4.71
C PHE A 161 -7.50 21.40 -5.37
N ARG A 162 -8.51 20.97 -4.59
CA ARG A 162 -9.91 21.03 -5.01
C ARG A 162 -10.40 22.48 -4.99
N THR A 163 -10.18 23.21 -6.07
CA THR A 163 -10.70 24.57 -6.28
C THR A 163 -11.98 24.56 -7.11
N ARG A 164 -12.70 25.68 -7.14
CA ARG A 164 -13.90 25.85 -7.96
C ARG A 164 -13.60 25.68 -9.45
N GLU A 165 -12.47 26.19 -9.90
CA GLU A 165 -12.02 26.10 -11.30
C GLU A 165 -11.74 24.64 -11.68
N LEU A 166 -11.21 23.84 -10.75
CA LEU A 166 -11.04 22.40 -10.92
C LEU A 166 -12.40 21.70 -11.05
N GLU A 167 -13.37 22.03 -10.19
CA GLU A 167 -14.73 21.48 -10.26
C GLU A 167 -15.43 21.86 -11.57
N GLU A 168 -15.32 23.12 -12.02
CA GLU A 168 -15.88 23.60 -13.29
C GLU A 168 -15.19 22.99 -14.53
N GLN A 169 -13.90 22.64 -14.43
CA GLN A 169 -13.20 21.84 -15.44
C GLN A 169 -13.68 20.38 -15.44
N GLN A 170 -13.77 19.76 -14.26
CA GLN A 170 -14.23 18.38 -14.10
C GLN A 170 -15.69 18.19 -14.50
N ALA A 171 -16.56 19.19 -14.31
CA ALA A 171 -17.94 19.20 -14.79
C ALA A 171 -18.07 19.11 -16.33
N LYS A 172 -17.01 19.49 -17.07
CA LYS A 172 -16.92 19.40 -18.53
C LYS A 172 -16.20 18.13 -19.01
N SER A 173 -15.82 17.23 -18.08
CA SER A 173 -15.16 15.97 -18.42
C SER A 173 -16.04 15.09 -19.30
N ARG A 174 -15.40 14.36 -20.21
CA ARG A 174 -16.03 13.29 -20.99
C ARG A 174 -16.65 12.21 -20.09
N ILE A 175 -16.10 11.98 -18.90
CA ILE A 175 -16.54 10.92 -17.97
C ILE A 175 -18.03 10.99 -17.67
N TRP A 176 -18.65 12.18 -17.61
CA TRP A 176 -20.09 12.32 -17.35
C TRP A 176 -21.00 11.69 -18.43
N ASN A 177 -20.46 11.43 -19.63
CA ASN A 177 -21.17 10.75 -20.72
C ASN A 177 -20.85 9.25 -20.79
N GLU A 178 -20.04 8.71 -19.89
CA GLU A 178 -19.56 7.33 -19.94
C GLU A 178 -20.47 6.36 -19.17
N THR A 179 -20.99 5.35 -19.88
CA THR A 179 -21.98 4.39 -19.35
C THR A 179 -21.46 3.52 -18.20
N TRP A 180 -20.15 3.27 -18.13
CA TRP A 180 -19.53 2.44 -17.08
C TRP A 180 -19.49 3.12 -15.70
N LEU A 181 -19.63 4.45 -15.63
CA LEU A 181 -19.70 5.19 -14.36
C LEU A 181 -21.11 5.76 -14.07
N ALA A 182 -22.03 5.70 -15.05
CA ALA A 182 -23.37 6.27 -14.96
C ALA A 182 -24.18 5.84 -13.73
N SER A 183 -24.05 4.58 -13.28
CA SER A 183 -24.77 4.07 -12.11
C SER A 183 -24.27 4.62 -10.76
N PHE A 184 -23.15 5.36 -10.75
CA PHE A 184 -22.55 5.98 -9.57
C PHE A 184 -22.78 7.50 -9.51
N PHE A 185 -23.22 8.14 -10.59
CA PHE A 185 -23.46 9.59 -10.63
C PHE A 185 -24.58 10.03 -9.67
N TYR A 186 -24.43 11.24 -9.14
CA TYR A 186 -25.41 11.93 -8.29
C TYR A 186 -25.83 11.17 -7.02
N LYS A 187 -25.07 10.15 -6.63
CA LYS A 187 -25.22 9.43 -5.36
C LYS A 187 -24.16 9.93 -4.36
N PRO A 188 -24.51 10.12 -3.08
CA PRO A 188 -23.62 10.74 -2.11
C PRO A 188 -22.52 9.77 -1.60
N CYS A 189 -21.60 10.33 -0.82
CA CYS A 189 -20.66 9.60 0.03
C CYS A 189 -19.68 8.69 -0.75
N ASN A 190 -19.78 7.34 -0.67
CA ASN A 190 -18.83 6.47 -1.37
C ASN A 190 -18.96 6.59 -2.89
N TYR A 191 -20.17 6.77 -3.40
CA TYR A 191 -20.42 6.90 -4.83
C TYR A 191 -19.80 8.19 -5.37
N GLU A 192 -20.04 9.31 -4.69
CA GLU A 192 -19.43 10.61 -4.97
C GLU A 192 -17.89 10.55 -4.92
N LEU A 193 -17.32 9.93 -3.88
CA LEU A 193 -15.88 9.74 -3.76
C LEU A 193 -15.31 8.92 -4.94
N PHE A 194 -15.99 7.86 -5.36
CA PHE A 194 -15.58 7.01 -6.47
C PHE A 194 -15.61 7.75 -7.83
N VAL A 195 -16.61 8.61 -8.04
CA VAL A 195 -16.68 9.51 -9.21
C VAL A 195 -15.56 10.56 -9.15
N LYS A 196 -15.38 11.21 -8.00
CA LYS A 196 -14.30 12.20 -7.75
C LYS A 196 -12.91 11.62 -8.00
N GLN A 197 -12.63 10.42 -7.50
CA GLN A 197 -11.37 9.71 -7.77
C GLN A 197 -11.18 9.42 -9.26
N SER A 198 -12.25 9.03 -9.97
CA SER A 198 -12.19 8.77 -11.41
C SER A 198 -11.88 10.05 -12.21
N LEU A 199 -12.48 11.19 -11.86
CA LEU A 199 -12.19 12.50 -12.48
C LEU A 199 -10.75 12.95 -12.19
N ASN A 200 -10.28 12.77 -10.96
CA ASN A 200 -8.89 13.06 -10.58
C ASN A 200 -7.90 12.16 -11.36
N MET A 201 -8.21 10.87 -11.56
CA MET A 201 -7.41 9.94 -12.37
C MET A 201 -7.35 10.35 -13.84
N GLU A 202 -8.43 10.87 -14.44
CA GLU A 202 -8.41 11.38 -15.82
C GLU A 202 -7.40 12.53 -15.98
N MET A 203 -7.44 13.50 -15.06
CA MET A 203 -6.48 14.60 -15.05
C MET A 203 -5.05 14.13 -14.75
N ALA A 204 -4.91 13.12 -13.89
CA ALA A 204 -3.61 12.53 -13.55
C ALA A 204 -2.93 11.85 -14.74
N ILE A 205 -3.70 11.22 -15.65
CA ILE A 205 -3.16 10.65 -16.91
C ILE A 205 -2.50 11.73 -17.76
N VAL A 206 -3.14 12.91 -17.89
CA VAL A 206 -2.57 14.03 -18.65
C VAL A 206 -1.28 14.52 -17.98
N MET A 207 -1.31 14.82 -16.69
CA MET A 207 -0.12 15.29 -15.96
C MET A 207 1.04 14.28 -15.98
N ALA A 208 0.75 12.97 -15.93
CA ALA A 208 1.74 11.92 -16.01
C ALA A 208 2.35 11.78 -17.42
N ARG A 209 1.53 11.95 -18.48
CA ARG A 209 2.00 12.00 -19.87
C ARG A 209 2.91 13.21 -20.10
N ASP A 210 2.48 14.40 -19.68
CA ASP A 210 3.25 15.64 -19.82
C ASP A 210 4.59 15.57 -19.07
N SER A 211 4.65 14.80 -17.97
CA SER A 211 5.86 14.57 -17.17
C SER A 211 6.75 13.43 -17.68
N GLY A 212 6.38 12.75 -18.78
CA GLY A 212 7.13 11.62 -19.34
C GLY A 212 7.24 10.44 -18.37
N MET A 213 6.15 10.07 -17.70
CA MET A 213 6.06 8.89 -16.83
C MET A 213 5.78 7.63 -17.67
N ASP A 214 6.35 6.49 -17.29
CA ASP A 214 6.11 5.21 -17.97
C ASP A 214 4.87 4.49 -17.43
N TRP A 215 4.64 4.56 -16.11
CA TRP A 215 3.53 3.91 -15.41
C TRP A 215 2.75 4.87 -14.51
N ILE A 216 1.44 4.64 -14.40
CA ILE A 216 0.56 5.30 -13.43
C ILE A 216 -0.21 4.28 -12.57
N ILE A 217 -0.35 4.56 -11.28
CA ILE A 217 -1.09 3.75 -10.30
C ILE A 217 -2.01 4.67 -9.49
N HIS A 218 -3.27 4.30 -9.29
CA HIS A 218 -4.12 4.94 -8.27
C HIS A 218 -4.05 4.15 -6.98
N LEU A 219 -3.75 4.84 -5.88
CA LEU A 219 -3.62 4.27 -4.54
C LEU A 219 -4.29 5.19 -3.52
N ASP A 220 -5.07 4.61 -2.62
CA ASP A 220 -5.63 5.33 -1.48
C ASP A 220 -4.57 5.50 -0.37
N THR A 221 -4.71 6.52 0.48
CA THR A 221 -3.70 6.78 1.52
C THR A 221 -3.73 5.79 2.69
N ASP A 222 -4.61 4.79 2.67
CA ASP A 222 -4.60 3.60 3.53
C ASP A 222 -4.07 2.35 2.80
N GLU A 223 -3.41 2.49 1.66
CA GLU A 223 -2.89 1.38 0.85
C GLU A 223 -1.39 1.48 0.59
N LEU A 224 -0.67 0.35 0.70
CA LEU A 224 0.76 0.25 0.37
C LEU A 224 1.03 -0.84 -0.67
N MET A 225 1.83 -0.55 -1.68
CA MET A 225 2.29 -1.56 -2.65
C MET A 225 3.24 -2.56 -2.00
N HIS A 226 3.06 -3.86 -2.24
CA HIS A 226 3.90 -4.95 -1.76
C HIS A 226 4.56 -5.67 -2.93
N PRO A 227 5.76 -5.24 -3.39
CA PRO A 227 6.48 -5.83 -4.53
C PRO A 227 7.20 -7.14 -4.18
N ALA A 228 6.48 -8.10 -3.60
CA ALA A 228 6.96 -9.46 -3.39
C ALA A 228 7.34 -10.14 -4.72
N GLY A 229 8.22 -11.14 -4.65
CA GLY A 229 8.80 -11.81 -5.83
C GLY A 229 9.98 -11.07 -6.47
N THR A 230 10.40 -9.90 -5.96
CA THR A 230 11.59 -9.19 -6.47
C THR A 230 12.80 -9.31 -5.53
N PRO A 231 14.04 -9.49 -6.03
CA PRO A 231 15.24 -9.64 -5.20
C PRO A 231 15.55 -8.46 -4.26
N GLU A 232 15.06 -7.25 -4.56
CA GLU A 232 15.35 -6.02 -3.81
C GLU A 232 14.10 -5.35 -3.20
N TYR A 233 12.95 -6.04 -3.20
CA TYR A 233 11.66 -5.46 -2.79
C TYR A 233 11.32 -4.15 -3.55
N SER A 234 11.54 -4.17 -4.87
CA SER A 234 11.51 -3.00 -5.75
C SER A 234 10.29 -3.06 -6.69
N LEU A 235 9.38 -2.09 -6.56
CA LEU A 235 8.26 -1.91 -7.49
C LEU A 235 8.76 -1.46 -8.87
N ARG A 236 9.91 -0.77 -8.92
CA ARG A 236 10.56 -0.38 -10.18
C ARG A 236 11.07 -1.58 -10.95
N GLN A 237 11.78 -2.51 -10.30
CA GLN A 237 12.23 -3.75 -10.93
C GLN A 237 11.02 -4.57 -11.40
N LEU A 238 10.02 -4.74 -10.53
CA LEU A 238 8.79 -5.47 -10.84
C LEU A 238 8.08 -4.96 -12.09
N LEU A 239 8.06 -3.63 -12.32
CA LEU A 239 7.45 -3.01 -13.51
C LEU A 239 8.41 -2.86 -14.71
N ALA A 240 9.71 -3.06 -14.52
CA ALA A 240 10.70 -3.17 -15.60
C ALA A 240 10.61 -4.54 -16.28
N ASP A 241 10.43 -5.60 -15.49
CA ASP A 241 10.33 -6.99 -15.97
C ASP A 241 9.01 -7.30 -16.70
N VAL A 242 8.04 -6.38 -16.68
CA VAL A 242 6.76 -6.52 -17.39
C VAL A 242 6.97 -6.38 -18.90
N PRO A 243 6.55 -7.37 -19.72
CA PRO A 243 6.73 -7.32 -21.17
C PRO A 243 6.16 -6.05 -21.82
N GLY A 244 6.84 -5.53 -22.84
CA GLY A 244 6.47 -4.29 -23.51
C GLY A 244 5.07 -4.30 -24.17
N ASN A 245 4.51 -5.48 -24.46
CA ASN A 245 3.16 -5.63 -25.03
C ASN A 245 2.03 -5.69 -23.98
N VAL A 246 2.35 -5.66 -22.68
CA VAL A 246 1.38 -5.62 -21.57
C VAL A 246 1.05 -4.16 -21.25
N ASP A 247 -0.24 -3.83 -21.26
CA ASP A 247 -0.76 -2.48 -21.01
C ASP A 247 -0.98 -2.21 -19.52
N MET A 248 -1.34 -3.24 -18.75
CA MET A 248 -1.79 -3.12 -17.37
C MET A 248 -1.36 -4.31 -16.52
N VAL A 249 -1.05 -4.04 -15.25
CA VAL A 249 -0.61 -5.02 -14.25
C VAL A 249 -1.55 -4.93 -13.06
N ILE A 250 -2.20 -6.04 -12.72
CA ILE A 250 -3.12 -6.16 -11.59
C ILE A 250 -2.36 -6.66 -10.35
N PHE A 251 -2.56 -5.98 -9.24
CA PHE A 251 -2.07 -6.31 -7.91
C PHE A 251 -3.26 -6.71 -7.03
N PRO A 252 -3.48 -8.00 -6.77
CA PRO A 252 -4.53 -8.45 -5.86
C PRO A 252 -4.35 -7.86 -4.45
N ASN A 253 -5.44 -7.52 -3.75
CA ASN A 253 -5.33 -6.89 -2.43
C ASN A 253 -5.27 -7.90 -1.29
N TYR A 254 -4.43 -7.62 -0.30
CA TYR A 254 -4.46 -8.26 1.00
C TYR A 254 -5.03 -7.27 2.04
N GLU A 255 -5.99 -7.71 2.84
CA GLU A 255 -6.69 -6.86 3.81
C GLU A 255 -6.07 -6.97 5.20
N SER A 256 -5.81 -5.83 5.85
CA SER A 256 -5.30 -5.78 7.22
C SER A 256 -6.18 -6.55 8.20
N SER A 257 -5.55 -7.39 9.02
CA SER A 257 -6.19 -8.21 10.04
C SER A 257 -5.63 -7.81 11.40
N VAL A 258 -6.18 -6.75 11.99
CA VAL A 258 -5.65 -6.17 13.25
C VAL A 258 -5.86 -7.09 14.44
N GLU A 259 -4.86 -7.19 15.32
CA GLU A 259 -4.88 -8.05 16.51
C GLU A 259 -5.18 -7.28 17.81
N ARG A 260 -5.31 -5.94 17.72
CA ARG A 260 -5.67 -5.02 18.80
C ARG A 260 -6.65 -3.96 18.31
N ASP A 261 -7.27 -3.24 19.24
CA ASP A 261 -8.20 -2.12 19.03
C ASP A 261 -7.57 -0.74 19.24
N ASP A 262 -6.39 -0.68 19.86
CA ASP A 262 -5.69 0.54 20.28
C ASP A 262 -4.71 1.14 19.24
N ILE A 263 -4.73 0.61 18.00
CA ILE A 263 -3.82 0.96 16.90
C ILE A 263 -3.85 2.46 16.57
N ARG A 264 -2.68 3.09 16.49
CA ARG A 264 -2.52 4.53 16.21
C ARG A 264 -1.83 4.79 14.87
N GLU A 265 -0.84 3.97 14.53
CA GLU A 265 0.03 4.07 13.36
C GLU A 265 0.00 2.76 12.54
N PRO A 266 -1.02 2.55 11.69
CA PRO A 266 -1.30 1.23 11.10
C PRO A 266 -0.12 0.64 10.34
N PHE A 267 0.59 1.46 9.55
CA PHE A 267 1.75 1.02 8.78
C PHE A 267 2.95 0.60 9.65
N SER A 268 3.00 1.01 10.92
CA SER A 268 4.08 0.70 11.88
C SER A 268 3.66 -0.31 12.96
N GLU A 269 2.38 -0.66 13.05
CA GLU A 269 1.83 -1.56 14.08
C GLU A 269 1.16 -2.82 13.52
N VAL A 270 0.62 -2.77 12.29
CA VAL A 270 -0.13 -3.88 11.68
C VAL A 270 0.76 -4.65 10.72
N SER A 271 0.98 -5.94 11.02
CA SER A 271 1.75 -6.87 10.18
C SER A 271 0.93 -8.03 9.62
N MET A 272 -0.25 -8.35 10.18
CA MET A 272 -1.06 -9.49 9.75
C MET A 272 -2.08 -9.07 8.69
N PHE A 273 -2.15 -9.82 7.60
CA PHE A 273 -3.05 -9.58 6.47
C PHE A 273 -3.75 -10.87 6.04
N LYS A 274 -4.97 -10.75 5.54
CA LYS A 274 -5.74 -11.81 4.90
C LYS A 274 -5.47 -11.75 3.39
N LYS A 275 -4.94 -12.83 2.83
CA LYS A 275 -4.57 -12.90 1.40
C LYS A 275 -5.79 -12.84 0.50
N ASN A 276 -5.59 -12.33 -0.71
CA ASN A 276 -6.56 -12.43 -1.80
C ASN A 276 -6.81 -13.90 -2.15
N TYR A 277 -8.05 -14.23 -2.49
CA TYR A 277 -8.43 -15.57 -2.94
C TYR A 277 -7.74 -15.96 -4.27
N ASP A 278 -7.32 -14.98 -5.08
CA ASP A 278 -6.47 -15.21 -6.25
C ASP A 278 -5.13 -15.86 -5.88
N HIS A 279 -4.57 -15.56 -4.69
CA HIS A 279 -3.28 -16.07 -4.21
C HIS A 279 -3.44 -17.24 -3.22
N LEU A 280 -4.55 -17.98 -3.32
CA LEU A 280 -4.88 -19.12 -2.47
C LEU A 280 -5.32 -20.33 -3.32
N PRO A 281 -4.93 -21.56 -2.95
CA PRO A 281 -5.55 -22.77 -3.49
C PRO A 281 -7.08 -22.74 -3.26
N LYS A 282 -7.86 -23.18 -4.25
CA LYS A 282 -9.32 -23.08 -4.22
C LYS A 282 -9.94 -23.85 -3.05
N ASP A 283 -9.42 -25.03 -2.75
CA ASP A 283 -9.81 -25.87 -1.61
C ASP A 283 -9.51 -25.17 -0.26
N VAL A 284 -8.36 -24.52 -0.14
CA VAL A 284 -7.99 -23.71 1.03
C VAL A 284 -8.95 -22.53 1.18
N TYR A 285 -9.26 -21.81 0.11
CA TYR A 285 -10.21 -20.69 0.15
C TYR A 285 -11.62 -21.14 0.56
N PHE A 286 -12.24 -22.07 -0.19
CA PHE A 286 -13.61 -22.49 0.06
C PHE A 286 -13.75 -23.26 1.38
N GLY A 287 -12.81 -24.15 1.71
CA GLY A 287 -12.83 -24.96 2.93
C GLY A 287 -12.67 -24.16 4.23
N ASN A 288 -12.30 -22.88 4.15
CA ASN A 288 -12.14 -21.99 5.31
C ASN A 288 -12.99 -20.71 5.23
N TYR A 289 -13.79 -20.53 4.17
CA TYR A 289 -14.52 -19.29 3.91
C TYR A 289 -15.29 -18.76 5.14
N LYS A 290 -16.05 -19.64 5.82
CA LYS A 290 -16.84 -19.32 7.02
C LYS A 290 -15.97 -18.85 8.20
N GLU A 291 -14.80 -19.46 8.40
CA GLU A 291 -13.88 -19.07 9.47
C GLU A 291 -13.21 -17.72 9.14
N SER A 292 -12.83 -17.53 7.87
CA SER A 292 -12.12 -16.34 7.38
C SER A 292 -13.00 -15.09 7.27
N THR A 293 -14.31 -15.23 7.05
CA THR A 293 -15.24 -14.08 7.03
C THR A 293 -15.62 -13.64 8.44
N ARG A 294 -15.59 -14.54 9.44
CA ARG A 294 -16.07 -14.27 10.81
C ARG A 294 -17.51 -13.71 10.84
N GLY A 295 -18.35 -14.19 9.93
CA GLY A 295 -19.73 -13.71 9.77
C GLY A 295 -19.85 -12.30 9.16
N ASN A 296 -18.78 -11.74 8.60
CA ASN A 296 -18.89 -10.60 7.69
C ASN A 296 -19.57 -11.03 6.37
N PRO A 297 -20.29 -10.11 5.69
CA PRO A 297 -21.09 -10.46 4.51
C PRO A 297 -20.24 -10.99 3.35
N ASN A 298 -19.01 -10.49 3.22
CA ASN A 298 -18.05 -10.85 2.18
C ASN A 298 -16.76 -11.41 2.81
N TYR A 299 -15.92 -12.03 1.99
CA TYR A 299 -14.60 -12.51 2.41
C TYR A 299 -13.71 -11.38 2.96
N PHE A 300 -13.72 -10.22 2.29
CA PHE A 300 -13.12 -8.97 2.76
C PHE A 300 -14.18 -8.05 3.37
N LEU A 301 -13.76 -7.14 4.25
CA LEU A 301 -14.59 -6.04 4.74
C LEU A 301 -14.84 -5.02 3.61
N THR A 302 -13.79 -4.69 2.86
CA THR A 302 -13.86 -3.75 1.74
C THR A 302 -13.91 -4.47 0.38
N TYR A 303 -13.09 -4.06 -0.58
CA TYR A 303 -13.08 -4.59 -1.94
C TYR A 303 -12.16 -5.82 -2.04
N GLY A 304 -12.39 -6.69 -3.03
CA GLY A 304 -11.55 -7.86 -3.31
C GLY A 304 -10.85 -7.85 -4.67
N ASN A 305 -11.04 -6.79 -5.47
CA ASN A 305 -10.55 -6.71 -6.84
C ASN A 305 -9.14 -6.14 -6.99
N GLY A 306 -8.39 -5.84 -5.91
CA GLY A 306 -7.04 -5.28 -6.02
C GLY A 306 -6.96 -3.89 -6.66
N LYS A 307 -5.74 -3.43 -6.92
CA LYS A 307 -5.45 -2.23 -7.73
C LYS A 307 -4.71 -2.62 -9.01
N SER A 308 -4.39 -1.64 -9.86
CA SER A 308 -3.61 -1.86 -11.06
C SER A 308 -2.69 -0.70 -11.43
N ALA A 309 -1.50 -1.02 -11.94
CA ALA A 309 -0.66 -0.08 -12.68
C ALA A 309 -1.01 -0.15 -14.18
N ALA A 310 -1.04 0.98 -14.88
CA ALA A 310 -1.16 1.03 -16.34
C ALA A 310 0.01 1.79 -16.97
N ARG A 311 0.44 1.36 -18.16
CA ARG A 311 1.40 2.14 -18.96
C ARG A 311 0.74 3.42 -19.44
N ILE A 312 1.48 4.53 -19.35
CA ILE A 312 1.07 5.78 -20.00
C ILE A 312 1.14 5.58 -21.51
N GLN A 313 -0.01 5.78 -22.16
CA GLN A 313 -0.19 5.64 -23.60
C GLN A 313 -1.37 6.49 -24.08
N ASP A 314 -1.54 6.61 -25.39
CA ASP A 314 -2.69 7.32 -25.96
C ASP A 314 -4.00 6.60 -25.64
N HIS A 315 -5.05 7.40 -25.47
CA HIS A 315 -6.41 6.93 -25.17
C HIS A 315 -6.58 6.14 -23.86
N LEU A 316 -5.55 6.09 -22.99
CA LEU A 316 -5.66 5.61 -21.60
C LEU A 316 -6.75 6.41 -20.86
N ARG A 317 -7.58 5.71 -20.08
CA ARG A 317 -8.65 6.26 -19.24
C ARG A 317 -8.74 5.58 -17.87
N PRO A 318 -9.34 6.21 -16.85
CA PRO A 318 -9.77 5.50 -15.64
C PRO A 318 -10.88 4.49 -15.95
N ASN A 319 -11.07 3.53 -15.04
CA ASN A 319 -12.19 2.57 -15.04
C ASN A 319 -12.65 2.34 -13.60
N GLY A 320 -12.95 3.44 -12.91
CA GLY A 320 -13.09 3.48 -11.45
C GLY A 320 -11.74 3.51 -10.72
N ALA A 321 -11.75 3.76 -9.42
CA ALA A 321 -10.55 3.95 -8.59
C ALA A 321 -9.58 2.75 -8.52
N HIS A 322 -9.96 1.58 -9.04
CA HIS A 322 -9.23 0.31 -8.89
C HIS A 322 -8.67 -0.22 -10.22
N ARG A 323 -9.06 0.37 -11.36
CA ARG A 323 -8.70 -0.11 -12.71
C ARG A 323 -8.53 1.03 -13.70
N TRP A 324 -7.82 0.72 -14.78
CA TRP A 324 -7.70 1.57 -15.96
C TRP A 324 -8.43 0.92 -17.15
N HIS A 325 -8.51 1.63 -18.27
CA HIS A 325 -8.93 1.05 -19.55
C HIS A 325 -8.38 1.92 -20.70
N ASN A 326 -8.71 1.58 -21.95
CA ASN A 326 -8.35 2.40 -23.11
C ASN A 326 -9.60 2.63 -23.99
N TYR A 327 -9.76 3.82 -24.58
CA TYR A 327 -10.91 4.12 -25.44
C TYR A 327 -10.87 3.44 -26.82
N MET A 328 -9.69 3.00 -27.29
CA MET A 328 -9.47 2.52 -28.66
C MET A 328 -9.14 1.03 -28.76
N LYS A 329 -8.82 0.37 -27.63
CA LYS A 329 -8.51 -1.07 -27.57
C LYS A 329 -8.87 -1.67 -26.21
N THR A 330 -9.09 -2.99 -26.17
CA THR A 330 -9.04 -3.73 -24.92
C THR A 330 -7.59 -3.80 -24.45
N PRO A 331 -7.24 -3.35 -23.22
CA PRO A 331 -5.88 -3.46 -22.71
C PRO A 331 -5.43 -4.92 -22.57
N LYS A 332 -4.15 -5.21 -22.85
CA LYS A 332 -3.55 -6.48 -22.44
C LYS A 332 -3.18 -6.43 -20.97
N GLU A 333 -3.95 -7.10 -20.13
CA GLU A 333 -3.75 -7.14 -18.67
C GLU A 333 -3.02 -8.42 -18.24
N ILE A 334 -2.15 -8.33 -17.23
CA ILE A 334 -1.63 -9.47 -16.48
C ILE A 334 -1.96 -9.31 -14.99
N LYS A 335 -2.08 -10.44 -14.27
CA LYS A 335 -2.17 -10.47 -12.82
C LYS A 335 -0.84 -10.97 -12.27
N LEU A 336 -0.36 -10.37 -11.18
CA LEU A 336 0.82 -10.85 -10.46
C LEU A 336 0.39 -11.91 -9.44
N GLU A 337 1.24 -12.92 -9.22
CA GLU A 337 0.95 -14.09 -8.35
C GLU A 337 1.45 -13.92 -6.90
N GLU A 338 2.40 -13.00 -6.68
CA GLU A 338 3.02 -12.75 -5.37
C GLU A 338 2.81 -11.32 -4.90
N ALA A 339 3.15 -10.35 -5.75
CA ALA A 339 3.03 -8.93 -5.45
C ALA A 339 1.56 -8.51 -5.30
N ALA A 340 1.31 -7.64 -4.32
CA ALA A 340 -0.02 -7.29 -3.87
C ALA A 340 -0.14 -5.80 -3.54
N VAL A 341 -1.36 -5.34 -3.27
CA VAL A 341 -1.61 -4.09 -2.54
C VAL A 341 -2.10 -4.42 -1.13
N LEU A 342 -1.49 -3.82 -0.11
CA LEU A 342 -1.87 -4.01 1.29
C LEU A 342 -2.86 -2.93 1.67
N HIS A 343 -4.12 -3.31 1.94
CA HIS A 343 -5.18 -2.37 2.32
C HIS A 343 -5.32 -2.33 3.84
N TYR A 344 -4.96 -1.20 4.46
CA TYR A 344 -5.01 -0.94 5.91
C TYR A 344 -6.39 -0.40 6.34
N THR A 345 -7.45 -1.02 5.83
CA THR A 345 -8.84 -0.60 6.09
C THR A 345 -9.30 -0.90 7.51
N TYR A 346 -10.06 0.03 8.11
CA TYR A 346 -10.60 -0.10 9.47
C TYR A 346 -9.56 -0.49 10.53
N THR A 347 -8.32 -0.05 10.36
CA THR A 347 -7.21 -0.42 11.25
C THR A 347 -7.23 0.32 12.58
N LYS A 348 -7.92 1.46 12.66
CA LYS A 348 -8.13 2.20 13.90
C LYS A 348 -9.60 2.17 14.30
N PHE A 349 -9.89 2.19 15.59
CA PHE A 349 -11.25 2.41 16.08
C PHE A 349 -11.87 3.72 15.55
N SER A 350 -11.06 4.79 15.44
CA SER A 350 -11.46 6.08 14.86
C SER A 350 -11.81 6.05 13.37
N ASP A 351 -11.57 4.94 12.66
CA ASP A 351 -11.94 4.82 11.24
C ASP A 351 -13.47 4.69 11.08
N LEU A 352 -14.18 4.20 12.10
CA LEU A 352 -15.65 4.15 12.12
C LEU A 352 -16.24 5.56 12.08
N THR A 353 -15.87 6.40 13.05
CA THR A 353 -16.36 7.78 13.17
C THR A 353 -15.83 8.67 12.04
N SER A 354 -14.55 8.59 11.71
CA SER A 354 -13.98 9.45 10.65
C SER A 354 -14.45 9.11 9.24
N ARG A 355 -15.02 7.92 8.99
CA ARG A 355 -15.73 7.59 7.74
C ARG A 355 -17.20 8.03 7.79
N ARG A 356 -17.88 7.91 8.95
CA ARG A 356 -19.22 8.48 9.19
C ARG A 356 -19.26 9.98 8.92
N ASP A 357 -18.31 10.73 9.48
CA ASP A 357 -18.31 12.21 9.44
C ASP A 357 -18.09 12.80 8.03
N ARG A 358 -17.81 11.96 7.02
CA ARG A 358 -17.71 12.34 5.60
C ARG A 358 -19.04 12.17 4.85
N CYS A 359 -20.10 11.71 5.51
CA CYS A 359 -21.33 11.30 4.85
C CYS A 359 -22.58 11.82 5.56
N GLY A 360 -23.35 12.69 4.88
CA GLY A 360 -24.59 13.27 5.39
C GLY A 360 -25.84 12.37 5.32
N CYS A 361 -25.68 11.05 5.23
CA CYS A 361 -26.80 10.14 5.07
C CYS A 361 -27.48 9.77 6.40
N LYS A 362 -28.78 9.49 6.35
CA LYS A 362 -29.53 9.00 7.51
C LYS A 362 -29.10 7.54 7.82
N PRO A 363 -28.94 7.16 9.10
CA PRO A 363 -28.49 5.82 9.49
C PRO A 363 -29.64 4.79 9.49
N THR A 364 -30.45 4.77 8.42
CA THR A 364 -31.51 3.75 8.21
C THR A 364 -31.01 2.67 7.25
N LYS A 365 -31.56 1.45 7.31
CA LYS A 365 -31.15 0.34 6.42
C LYS A 365 -31.44 0.63 4.94
N GLU A 366 -32.36 1.53 4.66
CA GLU A 366 -32.84 1.91 3.34
C GLU A 366 -31.98 3.04 2.76
N ASP A 367 -31.70 4.08 3.55
CA ASP A 367 -30.93 5.24 3.10
C ASP A 367 -29.45 4.89 2.88
N VAL A 368 -28.83 4.11 3.77
CA VAL A 368 -27.40 3.75 3.62
C VAL A 368 -27.11 2.96 2.33
N LYS A 369 -28.10 2.26 1.76
CA LYS A 369 -27.95 1.57 0.45
C LYS A 369 -27.72 2.55 -0.70
N ARG A 370 -28.17 3.81 -0.57
CA ARG A 370 -27.96 4.88 -1.56
C ARG A 370 -26.58 5.54 -1.44
N CYS A 371 -25.90 5.37 -0.31
CA CYS A 371 -24.67 6.09 0.06
C CYS A 371 -23.42 5.21 0.12
N PHE A 372 -23.59 3.92 0.42
CA PHE A 372 -22.51 2.95 0.60
C PHE A 372 -22.68 1.77 -0.35
N MET A 373 -21.61 1.42 -1.07
CA MET A 373 -21.60 0.30 -2.00
C MET A 373 -21.56 -1.05 -1.29
N LEU A 374 -20.86 -1.14 -0.16
CA LEU A 374 -20.57 -2.39 0.55
C LEU A 374 -21.40 -2.53 1.82
N ASP A 375 -21.87 -3.75 2.11
CA ASP A 375 -22.68 -4.05 3.30
C ASP A 375 -21.92 -3.87 4.62
N PHE A 376 -20.60 -4.00 4.60
CA PHE A 376 -19.77 -3.70 5.77
C PHE A 376 -19.76 -2.20 6.08
N ASP A 377 -19.51 -1.35 5.07
CA ASP A 377 -19.51 0.11 5.24
C ASP A 377 -20.89 0.62 5.71
N ARG A 378 -21.99 0.04 5.19
CA ARG A 378 -23.37 0.30 5.68
C ARG A 378 -23.51 0.00 7.17
N SER A 379 -22.99 -1.15 7.61
CA SER A 379 -23.06 -1.58 9.00
C SER A 379 -22.19 -0.71 9.92
N ALA A 380 -20.97 -0.39 9.46
CA ALA A 380 -20.03 0.50 10.13
C ALA A 380 -20.56 1.93 10.26
N PHE A 381 -21.28 2.43 9.24
CA PHE A 381 -21.93 3.74 9.30
C PHE A 381 -23.07 3.77 10.32
N ILE A 382 -23.94 2.74 10.34
CA ILE A 382 -25.05 2.66 11.29
C ILE A 382 -24.53 2.61 12.72
N ILE A 383 -23.64 1.66 13.06
CA ILE A 383 -23.12 1.54 14.43
C ILE A 383 -22.44 2.84 14.90
N ALA A 384 -21.64 3.48 14.04
CA ALA A 384 -21.00 4.75 14.36
C ALA A 384 -21.97 5.92 14.53
N SER A 385 -23.20 5.82 14.00
CA SER A 385 -24.20 6.90 14.03
C SER A 385 -25.24 6.74 15.13
N THR A 386 -25.51 5.50 15.59
CA THR A 386 -26.64 5.20 16.47
C THR A 386 -26.27 4.62 17.83
N ALA A 387 -25.05 4.10 18.00
CA ALA A 387 -24.64 3.41 19.23
C ALA A 387 -23.77 4.29 20.14
N THR A 388 -23.65 3.88 21.41
CA THR A 388 -22.67 4.44 22.35
C THR A 388 -21.23 4.07 21.96
N GLU A 389 -20.23 4.74 22.56
CA GLU A 389 -18.83 4.45 22.27
C GLU A 389 -18.44 3.03 22.71
N GLU A 390 -18.98 2.55 23.83
CA GLU A 390 -18.79 1.21 24.37
C GLU A 390 -19.38 0.13 23.45
N GLU A 391 -20.62 0.32 22.98
CA GLU A 391 -21.27 -0.58 22.02
C GLU A 391 -20.54 -0.60 20.67
N MET A 392 -20.10 0.56 20.18
CA MET A 392 -19.30 0.69 18.96
C MET A 392 -17.94 -0.01 19.11
N LEU A 393 -17.29 0.10 20.27
CA LEU A 393 -16.02 -0.58 20.57
C LEU A 393 -16.19 -2.10 20.65
N GLN A 394 -17.27 -2.58 21.27
CA GLN A 394 -17.58 -4.00 21.31
C GLN A 394 -17.84 -4.54 19.90
N TRP A 395 -18.62 -3.83 19.07
CA TRP A 395 -18.84 -4.17 17.67
C TRP A 395 -17.52 -4.19 16.88
N TYR A 396 -16.64 -3.21 17.08
CA TYR A 396 -15.32 -3.16 16.43
C TYR A 396 -14.47 -4.39 16.78
N ARG A 397 -14.42 -4.76 18.07
CA ARG A 397 -13.72 -5.96 18.56
C ARG A 397 -14.26 -7.24 17.94
N GLU A 398 -15.58 -7.39 17.86
CA GLU A 398 -16.23 -8.59 17.33
C GLU A 398 -16.05 -8.75 15.81
N ARG A 399 -16.14 -7.64 15.07
CA ARG A 399 -16.26 -7.64 13.60
C ARG A 399 -14.93 -7.46 12.86
N ILE A 400 -13.99 -6.74 13.47
CA ILE A 400 -12.72 -6.32 12.84
C ILE A 400 -11.53 -6.95 13.56
N VAL A 401 -11.42 -6.83 14.89
CA VAL A 401 -10.23 -7.26 15.64
C VAL A 401 -10.12 -8.78 15.75
N TRP A 402 -9.00 -9.36 15.33
CA TRP A 402 -8.72 -10.80 15.33
C TRP A 402 -8.23 -11.29 16.69
N THR A 403 -9.14 -11.36 17.66
CA THR A 403 -8.84 -11.71 19.06
C THR A 403 -8.57 -13.21 19.31
N ASP A 404 -9.16 -14.11 18.51
CA ASP A 404 -8.95 -15.56 18.64
C ASP A 404 -7.58 -15.99 18.06
N LYS A 405 -6.58 -16.04 18.94
CA LYS A 405 -5.21 -16.47 18.60
C LYS A 405 -5.13 -17.91 18.06
N ALA A 406 -6.05 -18.79 18.43
CA ALA A 406 -6.05 -20.19 17.98
C ALA A 406 -6.60 -20.29 16.54
N LEU A 407 -7.66 -19.56 16.22
CA LEU A 407 -8.12 -19.35 14.84
C LEU A 407 -7.06 -18.66 13.99
N ASN A 408 -6.46 -17.56 14.47
CA ASN A 408 -5.41 -16.85 13.73
C ASN A 408 -4.26 -17.80 13.36
N THR A 409 -3.75 -18.56 14.34
CA THR A 409 -2.68 -19.54 14.12
C THR A 409 -3.07 -20.63 13.12
N ARG A 410 -4.33 -21.10 13.15
CA ARG A 410 -4.86 -22.07 12.18
C ARG A 410 -4.90 -21.50 10.76
N LEU A 411 -5.40 -20.28 10.58
CA LEU A 411 -5.49 -19.63 9.27
C LEU A 411 -4.11 -19.21 8.73
N ILE A 412 -3.15 -18.85 9.59
CA ILE A 412 -1.75 -18.62 9.21
C ILE A 412 -1.11 -19.90 8.67
N ARG A 413 -1.26 -21.04 9.37
CA ARG A 413 -0.75 -22.35 8.91
C ARG A 413 -1.36 -22.80 7.58
N LYS A 414 -2.57 -22.36 7.26
CA LYS A 414 -3.24 -22.59 5.97
C LYS A 414 -2.90 -21.54 4.90
N GLY A 415 -2.08 -20.54 5.21
CA GLY A 415 -1.66 -19.48 4.28
C GLY A 415 -2.72 -18.40 3.99
N ILE A 416 -3.89 -18.45 4.65
CA ILE A 416 -4.99 -17.50 4.45
C ILE A 416 -4.66 -16.17 5.11
N LEU A 417 -4.16 -16.22 6.34
CA LEU A 417 -3.54 -15.09 6.99
C LEU A 417 -2.02 -15.19 6.77
N THR A 418 -1.36 -14.06 6.59
CA THR A 418 0.09 -13.96 6.43
C THR A 418 0.63 -12.78 7.25
N ARG A 419 1.92 -12.81 7.60
CA ARG A 419 2.60 -11.69 8.26
C ARG A 419 3.60 -11.04 7.31
N ILE A 420 3.44 -9.74 7.09
CA ILE A 420 4.26 -8.93 6.18
C ILE A 420 4.85 -7.78 7.00
N TYR A 421 6.16 -7.82 7.21
CA TYR A 421 6.88 -6.86 8.06
C TYR A 421 7.66 -5.80 7.28
N ALA A 422 7.89 -5.98 5.98
CA ALA A 422 8.73 -5.05 5.19
C ALA A 422 8.25 -3.58 5.26
N PRO A 423 6.95 -3.24 5.11
CA PRO A 423 6.49 -1.85 5.25
C PRO A 423 6.69 -1.29 6.65
N MET A 424 6.47 -2.11 7.68
CA MET A 424 6.66 -1.74 9.08
C MET A 424 8.11 -1.37 9.36
N ILE A 425 9.05 -2.22 8.93
CA ILE A 425 10.49 -1.97 9.10
C ILE A 425 10.92 -0.72 8.32
N ILE A 426 10.55 -0.60 7.04
CA ILE A 426 10.87 0.58 6.20
C ILE A 426 10.41 1.88 6.88
N ILE A 427 9.16 1.93 7.34
CA ILE A 427 8.55 3.14 7.89
C ILE A 427 9.10 3.46 9.29
N GLN A 428 9.40 2.45 10.11
CA GLN A 428 10.07 2.64 11.40
C GLN A 428 11.48 3.20 11.18
N SER A 429 12.30 2.62 10.29
CA SER A 429 13.65 3.12 10.00
C SER A 429 13.66 4.54 9.41
N LEU A 430 12.70 4.89 8.55
CA LEU A 430 12.52 6.26 8.04
C LEU A 430 12.12 7.26 9.14
N ARG A 431 11.39 6.82 10.16
CA ARG A 431 11.01 7.64 11.30
C ARG A 431 12.18 7.86 12.26
N GLU A 432 12.87 6.78 12.62
CA GLU A 432 13.97 6.77 13.59
C GLU A 432 15.19 7.56 13.10
N SER A 433 15.45 7.54 11.79
CA SER A 433 16.48 8.38 11.16
C SER A 433 16.07 9.85 10.99
N GLY A 434 14.84 10.21 11.36
CA GLY A 434 14.36 11.59 11.35
C GLY A 434 14.02 12.15 9.97
N VAL A 435 13.83 11.32 8.93
CA VAL A 435 13.43 11.78 7.58
C VAL A 435 12.16 12.62 7.65
N PHE A 436 11.13 12.14 8.34
CA PHE A 436 9.85 12.85 8.45
C PHE A 436 10.01 14.20 9.18
N SER A 437 10.74 14.22 10.32
CA SER A 437 10.98 15.45 11.08
C SER A 437 11.87 16.46 10.32
N SER A 438 12.86 15.97 9.58
CA SER A 438 13.76 16.81 8.76
C SER A 438 12.99 17.53 7.66
N VAL A 439 12.09 16.83 6.97
CA VAL A 439 11.25 17.41 5.91
C VAL A 439 10.28 18.46 6.48
N ILE A 440 9.62 18.19 7.61
CA ILE A 440 8.76 19.16 8.31
C ILE A 440 9.56 20.39 8.75
N ALA A 441 10.75 20.21 9.32
CA ALA A 441 11.61 21.30 9.77
C ALA A 441 12.09 22.16 8.59
N LYS A 442 12.55 21.54 7.49
CA LYS A 442 13.00 22.21 6.28
C LYS A 442 11.89 23.07 5.66
N ALA A 443 10.68 22.53 5.53
CA ALA A 443 9.51 23.26 5.04
C ALA A 443 9.09 24.44 5.95
N THR A 444 9.37 24.35 7.25
CA THR A 444 9.11 25.44 8.21
C THR A 444 10.18 26.54 8.09
N GLN A 445 11.45 26.16 7.93
CA GLN A 445 12.58 27.10 7.81
C GLN A 445 12.54 27.90 6.50
N THR A 446 12.19 27.29 5.37
CA THR A 446 12.07 28.01 4.08
C THR A 446 10.99 29.09 4.11
N ASN A 447 9.95 28.92 4.92
CA ASN A 447 8.94 29.97 5.12
C ASN A 447 9.49 31.12 5.97
N LEU A 448 10.19 30.83 7.08
CA LEU A 448 10.84 31.88 7.89
C LEU A 448 11.85 32.71 7.06
N SER A 449 12.56 32.10 6.12
CA SER A 449 13.44 32.85 5.22
C SER A 449 12.66 33.67 4.18
N LYS A 450 11.54 33.16 3.63
CA LYS A 450 10.66 33.92 2.71
C LYS A 450 9.98 35.10 3.41
N GLU A 451 9.39 34.89 4.59
CA GLU A 451 8.78 35.97 5.38
C GLU A 451 9.81 37.03 5.81
N LYS A 452 11.02 36.60 6.20
CA LYS A 452 12.11 37.54 6.54
C LYS A 452 12.60 38.31 5.31
N PHE A 453 12.63 37.68 4.14
CA PHE A 453 12.93 38.34 2.88
C PHE A 453 11.86 39.38 2.51
N LEU A 454 10.57 39.00 2.52
CA LEU A 454 9.45 39.93 2.26
C LEU A 454 9.48 41.12 3.21
N LYS A 455 9.61 40.89 4.52
CA LYS A 455 9.76 41.96 5.53
C LYS A 455 10.98 42.86 5.29
N SER A 456 12.07 42.32 4.74
CA SER A 456 13.25 43.14 4.37
C SER A 456 12.99 44.01 3.13
N VAL A 457 12.24 43.51 2.15
CA VAL A 457 11.84 44.26 0.95
C VAL A 457 10.85 45.37 1.31
N ASP A 458 9.86 45.09 2.16
CA ASP A 458 8.92 46.11 2.66
C ASP A 458 9.65 47.21 3.44
N SER A 459 10.60 46.85 4.30
CA SER A 459 11.46 47.82 5.01
C SER A 459 12.40 48.63 4.12
N SER A 460 12.64 48.17 2.88
CA SER A 460 13.48 48.87 1.90
C SER A 460 12.69 49.91 1.08
N ASN A 461 11.35 49.79 1.03
CA ASN A 461 10.47 50.72 0.31
C ASN A 461 9.95 51.89 1.17
N SER A 462 10.19 51.89 2.49
CA SER A 462 9.62 52.89 3.41
C SER A 462 10.47 54.15 3.63
N THR A 463 11.36 54.52 2.70
CA THR A 463 12.16 55.76 2.80
C THR A 463 11.98 56.71 1.63
N ARG A 464 10.85 57.44 1.62
CA ARG A 464 10.74 58.74 0.92
C ARG A 464 9.66 59.64 1.54
N ASN A 465 10.09 60.79 2.06
CA ASN A 465 9.31 61.89 2.67
C ASN A 465 8.53 61.55 3.96
N SER A 466 8.44 62.40 4.99
CA SER A 466 9.22 63.59 5.42
C SER A 466 8.80 63.96 6.86
N ARG A 467 9.65 64.73 7.59
CA ARG A 467 9.46 65.37 8.92
C ARG A 467 7.98 65.52 9.39
N SER A 468 7.59 65.24 10.63
CA SER A 468 8.33 65.07 11.91
C SER A 468 7.61 64.04 12.85
N ASP A 469 7.76 63.88 14.18
CA ASP A 469 8.40 64.70 15.25
C ASP A 469 8.81 63.91 16.54
N MET A 470 9.13 64.69 17.59
CA MET A 470 9.60 64.47 18.97
C MET A 470 9.05 63.33 19.88
N PHE A 471 10.00 62.80 20.70
CA PHE A 471 9.87 62.13 22.02
C PHE A 471 9.17 60.73 22.11
N SER A 472 9.56 59.76 22.98
CA SER A 472 10.67 59.62 23.96
C SER A 472 10.96 58.11 24.28
N SER A 473 12.16 57.86 24.85
CA SER A 473 12.77 56.65 25.47
C SER A 473 11.87 55.53 26.10
N ARG A 474 12.30 54.27 26.34
CA ARG A 474 13.58 53.71 26.88
C ARG A 474 13.88 52.23 26.47
N LYS A 475 15.14 51.80 26.66
CA LYS A 475 15.66 50.40 26.59
C LYS A 475 15.28 49.55 27.82
N PHE A 476 15.30 48.20 27.66
CA PHE A 476 16.03 47.16 28.46
C PHE A 476 15.60 45.75 27.97
N ASP A 477 16.23 44.64 28.37
CA ASP A 477 17.47 44.07 27.80
C ASP A 477 17.44 42.52 27.89
N ALA A 478 18.35 41.83 27.19
CA ALA A 478 18.87 40.48 27.38
C ALA A 478 17.94 39.25 27.69
N GLY A 479 17.90 38.32 26.73
CA GLY A 479 18.53 36.99 26.94
C GLY A 479 17.75 35.81 27.55
N ARG A 480 17.22 34.93 26.69
CA ARG A 480 17.41 33.45 26.74
C ARG A 480 16.65 32.76 25.59
N LEU A 481 17.36 32.12 24.65
CA LEU A 481 16.75 31.05 23.84
C LEU A 481 16.59 29.82 24.75
N SER A 482 15.37 29.30 24.84
CA SER A 482 15.08 28.03 25.53
C SER A 482 14.20 27.15 24.65
N GLN A 483 14.45 25.84 24.70
CA GLN A 483 13.79 24.81 23.90
C GLN A 483 12.34 24.61 24.35
N ALA A 484 11.39 25.39 23.81
CA ALA A 484 9.97 25.27 24.16
C ALA A 484 8.95 25.50 23.02
N THR A 485 9.39 25.94 21.83
CA THR A 485 8.49 26.38 20.74
C THR A 485 7.92 25.23 19.88
N GLY A 486 7.62 24.08 20.49
CA GLY A 486 7.08 22.90 19.82
C GLY A 486 5.58 22.63 20.04
N ARG A 487 4.90 23.40 20.92
CA ARG A 487 3.52 23.07 21.36
C ARG A 487 2.50 24.21 21.38
N ARG A 488 2.86 25.43 21.00
CA ARG A 488 1.91 26.55 20.79
C ARG A 488 2.40 27.44 19.64
N ILE A 489 1.70 27.38 18.50
CA ILE A 489 1.32 28.47 17.59
C ILE A 489 0.37 27.82 16.57
N LEU A 490 -0.92 27.80 16.93
CA LEU A 490 -2.04 27.46 16.05
C LEU A 490 -3.04 28.61 16.20
N LYS A 491 -2.72 29.75 15.57
CA LYS A 491 -3.58 30.92 15.29
C LYS A 491 -2.70 32.11 14.87
N VAL A 492 -2.43 32.20 13.57
CA VAL A 492 -2.43 33.47 12.81
C VAL A 492 -3.02 33.10 11.46
N ILE A 493 -4.07 33.81 11.05
CA ILE A 493 -4.66 33.74 9.71
C ILE A 493 -4.11 34.93 8.93
N ASP A 494 -3.84 34.76 7.64
CA ASP A 494 -3.51 35.83 6.71
C ASP A 494 -4.31 35.61 5.42
N ASP A 495 -5.00 36.65 4.94
CA ASP A 495 -6.19 36.58 4.09
C ASP A 495 -5.88 36.74 2.59
N SER A 496 -4.83 36.07 2.09
CA SER A 496 -4.27 36.33 0.74
C SER A 496 -4.19 35.13 -0.21
N LEU A 497 -4.98 34.08 0.00
CA LEU A 497 -5.15 32.94 -0.93
C LEU A 497 -6.63 32.55 -1.09
N PRO A 498 -7.06 32.02 -2.25
CA PRO A 498 -8.46 31.69 -2.51
C PRO A 498 -8.98 30.66 -1.52
N SER A 499 -10.13 30.96 -0.90
CA SER A 499 -10.74 30.15 0.15
C SER A 499 -11.09 28.75 -0.36
N ALA A 500 -10.53 27.72 0.28
CA ALA A 500 -10.87 26.34 -0.03
C ALA A 500 -12.35 26.08 0.34
N ILE A 501 -13.14 25.64 -0.65
CA ILE A 501 -14.58 25.42 -0.47
C ILE A 501 -14.78 24.23 0.51
N PRO A 502 -15.48 24.41 1.64
CA PRO A 502 -15.86 23.29 2.48
C PRO A 502 -16.87 22.39 1.73
N PRO A 503 -16.84 21.06 1.92
CA PRO A 503 -17.74 20.16 1.22
C PRO A 503 -19.19 20.54 1.47
N LEU A 504 -19.92 20.84 0.39
CA LEU A 504 -21.35 21.16 0.44
C LEU A 504 -22.17 19.87 0.51
N SER A 505 -23.24 19.89 1.29
CA SER A 505 -24.25 18.83 1.29
C SER A 505 -24.88 18.68 -0.11
N PRO A 506 -25.26 17.46 -0.53
CA PRO A 506 -25.97 17.26 -1.79
C PRO A 506 -27.31 18.04 -1.78
N PRO A 507 -27.78 18.53 -2.94
CA PRO A 507 -29.03 19.28 -3.02
C PRO A 507 -30.22 18.41 -2.56
N ASN A 508 -31.05 18.98 -1.68
CA ASN A 508 -32.30 18.35 -1.26
C ASN A 508 -33.28 18.30 -2.43
N TYR A 509 -33.93 17.15 -2.62
CA TYR A 509 -35.17 17.07 -3.37
C TYR A 509 -36.32 17.49 -2.46
N ASP A 510 -36.62 18.79 -2.43
CA ASP A 510 -37.94 19.23 -1.97
C ASP A 510 -38.95 19.03 -3.12
N HIS A 511 -40.10 18.44 -2.77
CA HIS A 511 -41.22 18.26 -3.70
C HIS A 511 -42.07 19.53 -3.78
N ALA A 512 -42.64 19.78 -4.97
CA ALA A 512 -43.30 21.03 -5.39
C ALA A 512 -42.29 22.16 -5.67
N ASP A 513 -42.44 22.97 -6.72
CA ASP A 513 -43.72 23.43 -7.27
C ASP A 513 -44.23 22.75 -8.55
N LEU A 514 -45.48 22.29 -8.46
CA LEU A 514 -46.45 22.42 -9.55
C LEU A 514 -46.98 23.85 -9.53
N ILE A 515 -47.04 24.53 -10.68
CA ILE A 515 -48.18 25.34 -11.17
C ILE A 515 -47.82 25.84 -12.59
N THR A 516 -48.84 25.77 -13.46
CA THR A 516 -48.97 26.23 -14.86
C THR A 516 -47.87 27.10 -15.47
#